data_AF-A0A7W2YP92-F1
#
_entry.id   AF-A0A7W2YP92-F1
#
_cell.length_a   1.000
_cell.length_b   1.000
_cell.length_c   1.000
_cell.angle_alpha   90.00
_cell.angle_beta   90.00
_cell.angle_gamma   90.00
#
_symmetry.space_group_name_H-M   'P 1'
#
loop_
_entity.id
_entity.type
_entity.pdbx_description
1 polymer ?
#
loop_
_entity_poly.entity_id
_entity_poly.type
_entity_poly.pdbx_seq_one_letter_code
_entity_poly.pdbx_strand_id
1 'polypeptide(L)'
;MRENDYCCPICKTDLDFYSRYPNYVCSRCVVKVADEDGRALSFFNEGMYGGFVAVYTDTNERRDSHTCYIDEIKCYADEAYTGGIVVQVNT
;
A
#
# COMPACT_ATOMS: atom_id res chain seq x y z
N MET A 1 -0.76 -29.86 -0.42
CA MET A 1 -0.52 -29.01 -1.60
C MET A 1 -0.46 -27.60 -1.08
N ARG A 2 0.67 -26.88 -1.21
CA ARG A 2 0.72 -25.45 -0.88
C ARG A 2 0.26 -24.71 -2.13
N GLU A 3 -1.06 -24.64 -2.35
CA GLU A 3 -1.63 -23.84 -3.43
C GLU A 3 -1.78 -22.41 -2.93
N ASN A 4 -0.70 -21.65 -3.01
CA ASN A 4 -0.67 -20.20 -3.21
C ASN A 4 0.75 -19.66 -2.95
N ASP A 5 1.66 -19.92 -3.89
CA ASP A 5 2.90 -19.15 -3.98
C ASP A 5 2.55 -17.79 -4.61
N TYR A 6 2.14 -16.84 -3.78
CA TYR A 6 2.10 -15.43 -4.17
C TYR A 6 3.38 -14.75 -3.69
N CYS A 7 3.99 -13.95 -4.55
CA CYS A 7 5.17 -13.17 -4.18
C CYS A 7 4.86 -11.69 -4.31
N CYS A 8 5.40 -10.88 -3.39
CA CYS A 8 5.30 -9.43 -3.47
C CYS A 8 5.74 -8.95 -4.87
N PRO A 9 4.92 -8.15 -5.58
CA PRO A 9 5.21 -7.77 -6.96
C PRO A 9 6.46 -6.90 -7.07
N ILE A 10 6.87 -6.27 -5.96
CA ILE A 10 8.02 -5.37 -5.86
C ILE A 10 9.29 -6.13 -5.45
N CYS A 11 9.34 -6.67 -4.24
CA CYS A 11 10.57 -7.27 -3.68
C CYS A 11 10.65 -8.80 -3.83
N LYS A 12 9.64 -9.43 -4.45
CA LYS A 12 9.56 -10.89 -4.69
C LYS A 12 9.63 -11.76 -3.44
N THR A 13 9.35 -11.21 -2.26
CA THR A 13 9.23 -12.00 -1.02
C THR A 13 7.95 -12.83 -1.04
N ASP A 14 8.02 -14.08 -0.58
CA ASP A 14 6.86 -14.96 -0.46
C ASP A 14 5.82 -14.41 0.52
N LEU A 15 4.55 -14.55 0.12
CA LEU A 15 3.39 -13.98 0.76
C LEU A 15 2.20 -14.93 0.66
N ASP A 16 1.28 -14.83 1.60
CA ASP A 16 -0.01 -15.52 1.49
C ASP A 16 -0.86 -14.86 0.41
N PHE A 17 -1.36 -15.63 -0.55
CA PHE A 17 -2.26 -15.06 -1.56
C PHE A 17 -3.62 -14.71 -0.95
N TYR A 18 -4.09 -13.51 -1.28
CA TYR A 18 -5.45 -13.08 -1.00
C TYR A 18 -6.16 -12.79 -2.31
N SER A 19 -7.18 -13.59 -2.65
CA SER A 19 -7.95 -13.43 -3.90
C SER A 19 -8.59 -12.06 -4.07
N ARG A 20 -8.85 -11.36 -2.96
CA ARG A 20 -9.39 -9.99 -2.95
C ARG A 20 -8.36 -8.91 -3.28
N TYR A 21 -7.08 -9.18 -3.04
CA TYR A 21 -5.99 -8.25 -3.29
C TYR A 21 -4.88 -8.95 -4.08
N PRO A 22 -5.15 -9.31 -5.35
CA PRO A 22 -4.26 -10.17 -6.13
C PRO A 22 -2.90 -9.51 -6.44
N ASN A 23 -2.77 -8.19 -6.24
CA ASN A 23 -1.56 -7.41 -6.53
C ASN A 23 -1.05 -6.67 -5.28
N TYR A 24 -1.39 -7.14 -4.07
CA TYR A 24 -0.99 -6.46 -2.85
C TYR A 24 0.52 -6.53 -2.59
N VAL A 25 1.00 -5.50 -1.92
CA VAL A 25 2.42 -5.29 -1.62
C VAL A 25 2.70 -5.67 -0.17
N CYS A 26 3.87 -6.26 0.10
CA CYS A 26 4.27 -6.61 1.47
C CYS A 26 4.50 -5.38 2.34
N SER A 27 4.37 -5.53 3.66
CA SER A 27 4.61 -4.45 4.64
C SER A 27 5.99 -3.79 4.52
N ARG A 28 7.02 -4.54 4.12
CA ARG A 28 8.39 -4.02 3.91
C ARG A 28 8.52 -3.07 2.72
N CYS A 29 7.65 -3.20 1.73
CA CYS A 29 7.60 -2.29 0.60
C CYS A 29 6.66 -1.11 0.89
N VAL A 30 5.59 -1.32 1.66
CA VAL A 30 4.68 -0.25 2.09
C VAL A 30 5.41 0.86 2.87
N VAL A 31 6.42 0.53 3.68
CA VAL A 31 7.23 1.55 4.39
C VAL A 31 8.09 2.43 3.49
N LYS A 32 8.26 2.06 2.21
CA LYS A 32 9.01 2.85 1.21
C LYS A 32 8.11 3.72 0.34
N VAL A 33 6.82 3.76 0.62
CA VAL A 33 5.88 4.47 -0.24
C VAL A 33 6.21 5.96 -0.27
N ALA A 34 6.18 6.53 -1.47
CA ALA A 34 6.39 7.93 -1.74
C ALA A 34 5.37 8.49 -2.74
N ASP A 35 5.38 9.81 -2.92
CA ASP A 35 4.72 10.47 -4.04
C ASP A 35 5.54 10.42 -5.35
N GLU A 36 5.04 11.07 -6.39
CA GLU A 36 5.72 11.21 -7.68
C GLU A 36 7.05 11.97 -7.61
N ASP A 37 7.25 12.80 -6.58
CA ASP A 37 8.47 13.56 -6.31
C ASP A 37 9.43 12.81 -5.37
N GLY A 38 9.07 11.60 -4.92
CA GLY A 38 9.87 10.80 -4.00
C GLY A 38 9.73 11.18 -2.53
N ARG A 39 8.76 12.02 -2.16
CA ARG A 39 8.47 12.36 -0.76
C ARG A 39 7.73 11.23 -0.07
N ALA A 40 8.26 10.79 1.07
CA ALA A 40 7.73 9.65 1.81
C ALA A 40 6.32 9.90 2.37
N LEU A 41 5.48 8.88 2.27
CA LEU A 41 4.09 8.89 2.73
C LEU A 41 3.85 7.84 3.82
N SER A 42 2.83 8.09 4.63
CA SER A 42 2.27 7.11 5.54
C SER A 42 0.76 7.08 5.43
N PHE A 43 0.18 5.89 5.60
CA PHE A 43 -1.25 5.67 5.48
C PHE A 43 -1.85 5.14 6.78
N PHE A 44 -3.05 5.58 7.10
CA PHE A 44 -3.80 5.13 8.25
C PHE A 44 -5.30 5.31 8.03
N ASN A 45 -6.10 4.63 8.84
CA ASN A 45 -7.54 4.82 8.81
C ASN A 45 -7.90 6.15 9.49
N GLU A 46 -8.87 6.89 8.94
CA GLU A 46 -9.26 8.19 9.51
C GLU A 46 -9.91 8.04 10.89
N GLY A 47 -10.63 6.93 11.12
CA GLY A 47 -11.22 6.63 12.42
C GLY A 47 -11.76 5.20 12.54
N MET A 48 -12.52 4.96 13.60
CA MET A 48 -13.07 3.64 13.96
C MET A 48 -14.10 3.09 12.94
N TYR A 49 -14.69 3.98 12.14
CA TYR A 49 -15.65 3.63 11.08
C TYR A 49 -15.01 3.48 9.70
N GLY A 50 -13.68 3.56 9.64
CA GLY A 50 -12.90 3.45 8.43
C GLY A 50 -12.49 4.81 7.84
N GLY A 51 -12.25 4.82 6.54
CA GLY A 51 -11.71 5.95 5.80
C GLY A 51 -10.20 5.84 5.58
N PHE A 52 -9.72 6.49 4.53
CA PHE A 52 -8.32 6.47 4.11
C PHE A 52 -7.70 7.84 4.35
N VAL A 53 -6.52 7.87 4.98
CA VAL A 53 -5.71 9.08 5.10
C VAL A 53 -4.30 8.78 4.64
N ALA A 54 -3.80 9.62 3.75
CA ALA A 54 -2.39 9.72 3.39
C ALA A 54 -1.79 10.99 3.99
N VAL A 55 -0.59 10.90 4.55
CA VAL A 55 0.18 12.06 5.01
C VAL A 55 1.62 11.98 4.57
N TYR A 56 2.24 13.14 4.37
CA TYR A 56 3.69 13.25 4.24
C TYR A 56 4.37 13.01 5.59
N THR A 57 5.38 12.16 5.62
CA THR A 57 6.03 11.77 6.90
C THR A 57 6.86 12.89 7.52
N ASP A 58 7.34 13.83 6.70
CA ASP A 58 8.15 14.98 7.12
C ASP A 58 7.31 16.12 7.70
N THR A 59 6.15 16.41 7.10
CA THR A 59 5.32 17.57 7.51
C THR A 59 4.00 17.21 8.19
N ASN A 60 3.58 15.94 8.14
CA ASN A 60 2.23 15.48 8.51
C ASN A 60 1.10 16.17 7.72
N GLU A 61 1.42 16.84 6.61
CA GLU A 61 0.41 17.41 5.73
C GLU A 61 -0.40 16.29 5.07
N ARG A 62 -1.72 16.44 5.06
CA ARG A 62 -2.62 15.48 4.41
C ARG A 62 -2.44 15.55 2.89
N ARG A 63 -2.41 14.38 2.28
CA ARG A 63 -2.44 14.22 0.84
C ARG A 63 -3.81 13.68 0.41
N ASP A 64 -4.46 14.42 -0.47
CA ASP A 64 -5.73 14.01 -1.08
C ASP A 64 -5.48 13.15 -2.33
N SER A 65 -4.85 11.99 -2.15
CA SER A 65 -4.62 11.02 -3.23
C SER A 65 -4.31 9.65 -2.68
N HIS A 66 -4.89 8.64 -3.34
CA HIS A 66 -4.60 7.22 -3.13
C HIS A 66 -3.42 6.73 -3.99
N THR A 67 -3.01 7.52 -4.98
CA THR A 67 -1.89 7.17 -5.85
C THR A 67 -0.58 7.38 -5.10
N CYS A 68 0.28 6.38 -5.18
CA CYS A 68 1.61 6.43 -4.59
C CYS A 68 2.60 5.61 -5.40
N TYR A 69 3.87 5.64 -5.02
CA TYR A 69 4.96 4.98 -5.73
C TYR A 69 5.86 4.24 -4.76
N ILE A 70 6.34 3.07 -5.17
CA ILE A 70 7.34 2.30 -4.43
C ILE A 70 8.39 1.86 -5.44
N ASP A 71 9.65 2.25 -5.23
CA ASP A 71 10.75 1.93 -6.14
C ASP A 71 10.36 2.26 -7.62
N GLU A 72 9.77 3.46 -7.85
CA GLU A 72 9.25 3.98 -9.14
C GLU A 72 8.03 3.24 -9.73
N ILE A 73 7.50 2.22 -9.04
CA ILE A 73 6.31 1.48 -9.47
C ILE A 73 5.06 2.19 -8.96
N LYS A 74 4.13 2.51 -9.86
CA LYS A 74 2.84 3.13 -9.50
C LYS A 74 1.96 2.15 -8.72
N CYS A 75 1.51 2.58 -7.56
CA CYS A 75 0.66 1.84 -6.64
C CYS A 75 -0.59 2.65 -6.27
N TYR A 76 -1.58 1.92 -5.75
CA TYR A 76 -2.83 2.46 -5.22
C TYR A 76 -3.00 1.97 -3.78
N ALA A 77 -3.12 2.90 -2.85
CA ALA A 77 -3.33 2.64 -1.43
C ALA A 77 -4.78 2.95 -1.07
N ASP A 78 -5.45 2.03 -0.37
CA ASP A 78 -6.85 2.23 0.01
C ASP A 78 -7.22 1.43 1.26
N GLU A 79 -8.37 1.75 1.84
CA GLU A 79 -8.94 0.99 2.95
C GLU A 79 -9.23 -0.46 2.53
N ALA A 80 -8.70 -1.40 3.33
CA ALA A 80 -9.00 -2.81 3.16
C ALA A 80 -10.41 -3.13 3.70
N TYR A 81 -11.06 -4.13 3.10
CA TYR A 81 -12.42 -4.58 3.44
C TYR A 81 -12.63 -4.93 4.93
N THR A 82 -11.58 -5.40 5.62
CA THR A 82 -11.63 -5.76 7.05
C THR A 82 -10.98 -4.71 7.95
N GLY A 83 -10.81 -3.48 7.46
CA GLY A 83 -10.03 -2.43 8.10
C GLY A 83 -8.52 -2.54 7.84
N GLY A 84 -7.79 -1.46 8.13
CA GLY A 84 -6.40 -1.29 7.72
C GLY A 84 -6.27 -0.70 6.32
N ILE A 85 -5.03 -0.58 5.84
CA ILE A 85 -4.71 -0.05 4.51
C ILE A 85 -4.02 -1.14 3.70
N VAL A 86 -4.50 -1.35 2.47
CA VAL A 86 -3.86 -2.21 1.48
C VAL A 86 -3.24 -1.35 0.39
N VAL A 87 -2.03 -1.71 -0.03
CA VAL A 87 -1.36 -1.10 -1.18
C VAL A 87 -1.25 -2.14 -2.28
N GLN A 88 -1.69 -1.80 -3.49
CA GLN A 88 -1.65 -2.68 -4.66
C GLN A 88 -0.91 -2.02 -5.81
N VAL A 89 -0.22 -2.81 -6.62
CA VAL A 89 0.35 -2.33 -7.89
C VAL A 89 -0.78 -2.15 -8.89
N ASN A 90 -0.90 -0.96 -9.48
CA ASN A 90 -1.77 -0.75 -10.63
C ASN A 90 -1.01 -1.22 -11.87
N THR A 91 -1.32 -2.45 -12.30
CA THR A 91 -0.75 -3.06 -13.51
C THR A 91 -1.68 -2.83 -14.70
#